data_AF-A0A517N2T6-F1
#
_entry.id   AF-A0A517N2T6-F1
#
_cell.length_a   1.000
_cell.length_b   1.000
_cell.length_c   1.000
_cell.angle_alpha   90.00
_cell.angle_beta   90.00
_cell.angle_gamma   90.00
#
_symmetry.space_group_name_H-M   'P 1'
#
loop_
_entity.id
_entity.type
_entity.pdbx_description
1 polymer ?
#
loop_
_entity_poly.entity_id
_entity_poly.type
_entity_poly.pdbx_seq_one_letter_code
_entity_poly.pdbx_strand_id
1 'polypeptide(L)'
;MSLLLRTLAVLLLFVIAAHGSIAEEQIEQASHSTSLVASEADRAQRTRIRHIVHSRGANAASVAMLLQLARDLPEESSATLFAEMALEWHAAGEIDLACECRRTLLEKFPESPEAPHALLNLVQTYSSGEVSHAHRLTSAMPVSEEAQPTNKQMLTYASLFAAQVLQQNKEQLASPALTWQQGTLERLLGRDKAAIGHFTKLKHRPPGDAWRDRVDMENWLSEKEEVPSPIPTVACDYTASKPLLDGQTTDECWQRFYVATTKPQAVDACFSYDDEYLYIALRAQRDAECDYTPNVRPRPRDADLSEHDRVTIRLDTDRDYQSAYELTLDHRGWTTDACWGDATWNPEWFVAAKPMDNHWHVEAAISWKSLVATPPVAGDAWGVSVERFLPAARGLAAPSEKAASPQAAIDFSVLLFE
;
A
#
# COMPACT_ATOMS: atom_id res chain seq x y z
N MET A 1 1.06 77.43 24.14
CA MET A 1 -0.15 76.80 23.58
C MET A 1 0.11 75.75 22.48
N SER A 2 1.35 75.58 21.98
CA SER A 2 1.67 74.66 20.87
C SER A 2 2.09 73.23 21.29
N LEU A 3 2.65 73.05 22.50
CA LEU A 3 3.12 71.73 22.96
C LEU A 3 1.97 70.81 23.41
N LEU A 4 0.99 71.34 24.18
CA LEU A 4 -0.11 70.52 24.74
C LEU A 4 -1.03 69.91 23.67
N LEU A 5 -1.29 70.60 22.56
CA LEU A 5 -2.11 70.06 21.48
C LEU A 5 -1.39 68.94 20.69
N ARG A 6 -0.06 69.00 20.58
CA ARG A 6 0.71 67.92 19.94
C ARG A 6 0.76 66.66 20.80
N THR A 7 0.88 66.81 22.12
CA THR A 7 0.85 65.65 23.03
C THR A 7 -0.53 65.00 23.07
N LEU A 8 -1.61 65.79 23.03
CA LEU A 8 -2.98 65.26 22.99
C LEU A 8 -3.27 64.51 21.68
N ALA A 9 -2.80 65.02 20.54
CA ALA A 9 -2.99 64.36 19.24
C ALA A 9 -2.20 63.04 19.14
N VAL A 10 -0.98 62.97 19.69
CA VAL A 10 -0.18 61.74 19.74
C VAL A 10 -0.81 60.71 20.68
N LEU A 11 -1.34 61.13 21.84
CA LEU A 11 -2.08 60.23 22.73
C LEU A 11 -3.37 59.70 22.10
N LEU A 12 -4.11 60.55 21.36
CA LEU A 12 -5.32 60.10 20.64
C LEU A 12 -4.98 59.08 19.54
N LEU A 13 -3.90 59.30 18.79
CA LEU A 13 -3.40 58.35 17.78
C LEU A 13 -2.92 57.02 18.39
N PHE A 14 -2.24 57.06 19.53
CA PHE A 14 -1.84 55.83 20.25
C PHE A 14 -3.03 55.06 20.82
N VAL A 15 -4.05 55.76 21.33
CA VAL A 15 -5.27 55.11 21.84
C VAL A 15 -6.07 54.48 20.68
N ILE A 16 -6.18 55.16 19.54
CA ILE A 16 -6.86 54.61 18.35
C ILE A 16 -6.07 53.41 17.78
N ALA A 17 -4.74 53.49 17.70
CA ALA A 17 -3.90 52.38 17.24
C ALA A 17 -3.95 51.17 18.19
N ALA A 18 -3.95 51.40 19.52
CA ALA A 18 -4.07 50.32 20.50
C ALA A 18 -5.47 49.66 20.49
N HIS A 19 -6.55 50.44 20.30
CA HIS A 19 -7.89 49.88 20.15
C HIS A 19 -8.07 49.14 18.82
N GLY A 20 -7.41 49.59 17.75
CA GLY A 20 -7.37 48.88 16.46
C GLY A 20 -6.65 47.54 16.55
N SER A 21 -5.47 47.50 17.20
CA SER A 21 -4.69 46.27 17.38
C SER A 21 -5.40 45.24 18.25
N ILE A 22 -6.08 45.66 19.32
CA ILE A 22 -6.86 44.74 20.18
C ILE A 22 -8.10 44.23 19.44
N ALA A 23 -8.75 45.06 18.61
CA ALA A 23 -9.89 44.65 17.81
C ALA A 23 -9.50 43.66 16.69
N GLU A 24 -8.36 43.86 16.02
CA GLU A 24 -7.83 42.93 15.02
C GLU A 24 -7.47 41.57 15.62
N GLU A 25 -6.77 41.56 16.76
CA GLU A 25 -6.40 40.32 17.46
C GLU A 25 -7.64 39.56 17.98
N GLN A 26 -8.68 40.27 18.43
CA GLN A 26 -9.95 39.66 18.84
C GLN A 26 -10.77 39.13 17.65
N ILE A 27 -10.73 39.79 16.49
CA ILE A 27 -11.37 39.31 15.25
C ILE A 27 -10.65 38.06 14.73
N GLU A 28 -9.32 38.02 14.80
CA GLU A 28 -8.51 36.87 14.38
C GLU A 28 -8.69 35.66 15.31
N GLN A 29 -8.77 35.88 16.62
CA GLN A 29 -9.09 34.82 17.58
C GLN A 29 -10.53 34.32 17.43
N ALA A 30 -11.50 35.21 17.17
CA ALA A 30 -12.89 34.83 16.95
C ALA A 30 -13.08 34.09 15.61
N SER A 31 -12.37 34.49 14.55
CA SER A 31 -12.40 33.81 13.25
C SER A 31 -11.72 32.44 13.34
N HIS A 32 -10.60 32.32 14.05
CA HIS A 32 -9.93 31.05 14.31
C HIS A 32 -10.82 30.11 15.15
N SER A 33 -11.45 30.61 16.20
CA SER A 33 -12.38 29.83 17.04
C SER A 33 -13.62 29.38 16.26
N THR A 34 -14.16 30.24 15.39
CA THR A 34 -15.32 29.90 14.54
C THR A 34 -14.95 28.88 13.47
N SER A 35 -13.75 29.02 12.86
CA SER A 35 -13.19 28.06 11.91
C SER A 35 -12.97 26.68 12.54
N LEU A 36 -12.43 26.63 13.76
CA LEU A 36 -12.26 25.39 14.51
C LEU A 36 -13.60 24.71 14.81
N VAL A 37 -14.60 25.45 15.30
CA VAL A 37 -15.93 24.88 15.58
C VAL A 37 -16.63 24.39 14.31
N ALA A 38 -16.49 25.11 13.19
CA ALA A 38 -17.00 24.66 11.90
C ALA A 38 -16.30 23.37 11.44
N SER A 39 -14.97 23.28 11.60
CA SER A 39 -14.19 22.08 11.26
C SER A 39 -14.57 20.86 12.11
N GLU A 40 -14.92 21.06 13.39
CA GLU A 40 -15.37 19.98 14.27
C GLU A 40 -16.78 19.49 13.92
N ALA A 41 -17.69 20.42 13.59
CA ALA A 41 -19.04 20.09 13.16
C ALA A 41 -19.04 19.29 11.85
N ASP A 42 -18.21 19.72 10.88
CA ASP A 42 -18.00 19.03 9.61
C ASP A 42 -17.45 17.62 9.84
N ARG A 43 -16.41 17.47 10.67
CA ARG A 43 -15.85 16.16 11.02
C ARG A 43 -16.92 15.26 11.64
N ALA A 44 -17.74 15.77 12.57
CA ALA A 44 -18.81 15.00 13.20
C ALA A 44 -19.91 14.61 12.19
N GLN A 45 -20.21 15.46 11.20
CA GLN A 45 -21.13 15.13 10.13
C GLN A 45 -20.56 14.05 9.20
N ARG A 46 -19.29 14.13 8.80
CA ARG A 46 -18.61 13.10 8.01
C ARG A 46 -18.63 11.74 8.71
N THR A 47 -18.29 11.69 10.00
CA THR A 47 -18.36 10.45 10.81
C THR A 47 -19.77 9.86 10.83
N ARG A 48 -20.81 10.69 10.96
CA ARG A 48 -22.21 10.23 10.90
C ARG A 48 -22.57 9.66 9.53
N ILE A 49 -22.16 10.33 8.44
CA ILE A 49 -22.41 9.85 7.08
C ILE A 49 -21.72 8.50 6.85
N ARG A 50 -20.44 8.37 7.22
CA ARG A 50 -19.69 7.11 7.16
C ARG A 50 -20.43 5.98 7.87
N HIS A 51 -20.86 6.20 9.11
CA HIS A 51 -21.63 5.20 9.86
C HIS A 51 -22.93 4.81 9.14
N ILE A 52 -23.67 5.77 8.58
CA ILE A 52 -24.91 5.51 7.85
C ILE A 52 -24.63 4.64 6.62
N VAL A 53 -23.61 4.97 5.83
CA VAL A 53 -23.25 4.21 4.62
C VAL A 53 -22.84 2.78 4.99
N HIS A 54 -21.97 2.60 5.98
CA HIS A 54 -21.56 1.27 6.45
C HIS A 54 -22.72 0.43 6.98
N SER A 55 -23.64 1.05 7.74
CA SER A 55 -24.80 0.35 8.31
C SER A 55 -25.76 -0.24 7.27
N ARG A 56 -25.71 0.24 6.03
CA ARG A 56 -26.54 -0.27 4.92
C ARG A 56 -25.86 -1.38 4.11
N GLY A 57 -24.58 -1.66 4.39
CA GLY A 57 -23.77 -2.59 3.61
C GLY A 57 -23.32 -2.03 2.26
N ALA A 58 -22.18 -2.53 1.79
CA ALA A 58 -21.63 -2.22 0.48
C ALA A 58 -22.53 -2.78 -0.64
N ASN A 59 -22.91 -1.94 -1.60
CA ASN A 59 -23.67 -2.32 -2.77
C ASN A 59 -23.51 -1.26 -3.89
N ALA A 60 -23.99 -1.58 -5.09
CA ALA A 60 -23.86 -0.71 -6.28
C ALA A 60 -24.48 0.69 -6.14
N ALA A 61 -25.37 0.94 -5.17
CA ALA A 61 -25.93 2.26 -4.91
C ALA A 61 -25.18 3.06 -3.85
N SER A 62 -24.14 2.49 -3.22
CA SER A 62 -23.45 3.09 -2.08
C SER A 62 -22.75 4.41 -2.43
N VAL A 63 -22.10 4.52 -3.60
CA VAL A 63 -21.45 5.78 -4.03
C VAL A 63 -22.48 6.86 -4.34
N ALA A 64 -23.59 6.51 -4.99
CA ALA A 64 -24.67 7.46 -5.25
C ALA A 64 -25.32 7.98 -3.95
N MET A 65 -25.49 7.10 -2.96
CA MET A 65 -25.96 7.48 -1.64
C MET A 65 -24.96 8.38 -0.91
N LEU A 66 -23.67 8.06 -0.96
CA LEU A 66 -22.61 8.89 -0.40
C LEU A 66 -22.67 10.31 -0.98
N LEU A 67 -22.80 10.43 -2.31
CA LEU A 67 -22.96 11.70 -3.00
C LEU A 67 -24.20 12.47 -2.55
N GLN A 68 -25.32 11.78 -2.32
CA GLN A 68 -26.54 12.41 -1.83
C GLN A 68 -26.37 12.94 -0.39
N LEU A 69 -25.74 12.16 0.49
CA LEU A 69 -25.52 12.53 1.89
C LEU A 69 -24.46 13.63 2.06
N ALA A 70 -23.50 13.70 1.14
CA ALA A 70 -22.46 14.72 1.12
C ALA A 70 -22.94 16.08 0.57
N ARG A 71 -24.16 16.18 0.02
CA ARG A 71 -24.63 17.38 -0.69
C ARG A 71 -24.53 18.68 0.11
N ASP A 72 -24.75 18.61 1.42
CA ASP A 72 -24.78 19.78 2.29
C ASP A 72 -23.43 20.01 3.00
N LEU A 73 -22.41 19.19 2.72
CA LEU A 73 -21.05 19.41 3.23
C LEU A 73 -20.30 20.43 2.35
N PRO A 74 -19.37 21.20 2.93
CA PRO A 74 -18.39 21.95 2.15
C PRO A 74 -17.63 21.05 1.18
N GLU A 75 -17.11 21.64 0.10
CA GLU A 75 -16.42 20.92 -0.97
C GLU A 75 -15.21 20.14 -0.45
N GLU A 76 -14.37 20.77 0.38
CA GLU A 76 -13.21 20.15 1.03
C GLU A 76 -13.62 18.96 1.91
N SER A 77 -14.61 19.16 2.79
CA SER A 77 -15.18 18.10 3.63
C SER A 77 -15.78 16.95 2.80
N SER A 78 -16.37 17.25 1.64
CA SER A 78 -16.88 16.24 0.71
C SER A 78 -15.73 15.45 0.09
N ALA A 79 -14.69 16.11 -0.41
CA ALA A 79 -13.51 15.45 -0.98
C ALA A 79 -12.84 14.51 0.04
N THR A 80 -12.61 14.98 1.28
CA THR A 80 -12.06 14.15 2.35
C THR A 80 -12.96 12.95 2.67
N LEU A 81 -14.29 13.14 2.71
CA LEU A 81 -15.24 12.06 2.94
C LEU A 81 -15.15 10.96 1.86
N PHE A 82 -15.07 11.35 0.57
CA PHE A 82 -14.91 10.39 -0.51
C PHE A 82 -13.56 9.65 -0.43
N ALA A 83 -12.48 10.35 -0.07
CA ALA A 83 -11.18 9.73 0.12
C ALA A 83 -11.19 8.71 1.27
N GLU A 84 -11.79 9.05 2.41
CA GLU A 84 -11.95 8.14 3.56
C GLU A 84 -12.78 6.90 3.19
N MET A 85 -13.93 7.09 2.54
CA MET A 85 -14.79 5.97 2.11
C MET A 85 -14.09 5.06 1.10
N ALA A 86 -13.28 5.63 0.19
CA ALA A 86 -12.52 4.84 -0.77
C ALA A 86 -11.47 3.95 -0.07
N LEU A 87 -10.79 4.47 0.94
CA LEU A 87 -9.83 3.70 1.74
C LEU A 87 -10.51 2.58 2.53
N GLU A 88 -11.66 2.86 3.14
CA GLU A 88 -12.43 1.87 3.90
C GLU A 88 -12.96 0.74 3.02
N TRP A 89 -13.53 1.07 1.86
CA TRP A 89 -13.99 0.05 0.91
C TRP A 89 -12.84 -0.77 0.33
N HIS A 90 -11.71 -0.13 0.05
CA HIS A 90 -10.51 -0.85 -0.38
C HIS A 90 -10.05 -1.88 0.66
N ALA A 91 -9.97 -1.47 1.93
CA ALA A 91 -9.58 -2.37 3.04
C ALA A 91 -10.58 -3.50 3.29
N ALA A 92 -11.85 -3.30 2.93
CA ALA A 92 -12.91 -4.28 3.02
C ALA A 92 -13.03 -5.20 1.78
N GLY A 93 -12.13 -5.08 0.80
CA GLY A 93 -12.17 -5.86 -0.46
C GLY A 93 -13.22 -5.39 -1.47
N GLU A 94 -13.90 -4.27 -1.19
CA GLU A 94 -14.90 -3.65 -2.07
C GLU A 94 -14.22 -2.76 -3.13
N ILE A 95 -13.34 -3.36 -3.92
CA ILE A 95 -12.43 -2.67 -4.84
C ILE A 95 -13.17 -1.83 -5.89
N ASP A 96 -14.30 -2.33 -6.43
CA ASP A 96 -15.10 -1.61 -7.42
C ASP A 96 -15.69 -0.33 -6.84
N LEU A 97 -16.23 -0.38 -5.62
CA LEU A 97 -16.76 0.79 -4.92
C LEU A 97 -15.65 1.78 -4.57
N ALA A 98 -14.48 1.29 -4.15
CA ALA A 98 -13.33 2.15 -3.89
C ALA A 98 -12.89 2.91 -5.15
N CYS A 99 -12.83 2.22 -6.30
CA CYS A 99 -12.51 2.84 -7.59
C CYS A 99 -13.57 3.85 -8.05
N GLU A 100 -14.85 3.52 -7.94
CA GLU A 100 -15.94 4.44 -8.27
C GLU A 100 -15.95 5.68 -7.36
N CYS A 101 -15.62 5.51 -6.07
CA CYS A 101 -15.48 6.61 -5.12
C CYS A 101 -14.34 7.56 -5.52
N ARG A 102 -13.14 7.01 -5.83
CA ARG A 102 -11.98 7.81 -6.29
C ARG A 102 -12.25 8.54 -7.60
N ARG A 103 -12.93 7.88 -8.55
CA ARG A 103 -13.39 8.54 -9.78
C ARG A 103 -14.31 9.70 -9.49
N THR A 104 -15.33 9.49 -8.65
CA THR A 104 -16.30 10.54 -8.32
C THR A 104 -15.60 11.73 -7.66
N LEU A 105 -14.62 11.47 -6.78
CA LEU A 105 -13.77 12.51 -6.20
C LEU A 105 -13.05 13.31 -7.29
N LEU A 106 -12.38 12.63 -8.24
CA LEU A 106 -11.64 13.28 -9.32
C LEU A 106 -12.55 14.06 -10.30
N GLU A 107 -13.77 13.58 -10.53
CA GLU A 107 -14.74 14.24 -11.41
C GLU A 107 -15.42 15.44 -10.75
N LYS A 108 -15.65 15.41 -9.43
CA LYS A 108 -16.39 16.45 -8.69
C LYS A 108 -15.50 17.46 -8.00
N PHE A 109 -14.33 17.03 -7.53
CA PHE A 109 -13.43 17.81 -6.68
C PHE A 109 -11.98 17.73 -7.20
N PRO A 110 -11.72 18.04 -8.49
CA PRO A 110 -10.42 17.83 -9.13
C PRO A 110 -9.27 18.66 -8.54
N GLU A 111 -9.59 19.80 -7.91
CA GLU A 111 -8.60 20.70 -7.29
C GLU A 111 -8.34 20.39 -5.80
N SER A 112 -9.04 19.40 -5.24
CA SER A 112 -8.93 19.05 -3.83
C SER A 112 -7.53 18.52 -3.46
N PRO A 113 -7.07 18.71 -2.21
CA PRO A 113 -5.81 18.12 -1.73
C PRO A 113 -5.75 16.59 -1.85
N GLU A 114 -6.90 15.91 -1.88
CA GLU A 114 -7.03 14.46 -2.02
C GLU A 114 -6.87 13.97 -3.46
N ALA A 115 -7.11 14.82 -4.47
CA ALA A 115 -7.09 14.44 -5.88
C ALA A 115 -5.78 13.75 -6.36
N PRO A 116 -4.56 14.21 -6.00
CA PRO A 116 -3.32 13.52 -6.38
C PRO A 116 -3.27 12.07 -5.89
N HIS A 117 -3.68 11.83 -4.64
CA HIS A 117 -3.69 10.49 -4.05
C HIS A 117 -4.80 9.63 -4.63
N ALA A 118 -5.99 10.20 -4.86
CA ALA A 118 -7.10 9.50 -5.49
C ALA A 118 -6.74 9.03 -6.90
N LEU A 119 -6.09 9.87 -7.72
CA LEU A 119 -5.63 9.49 -9.05
C LEU A 119 -4.57 8.40 -8.99
N LEU A 120 -3.57 8.56 -8.12
CA LEU A 120 -2.50 7.57 -7.97
C LEU A 120 -3.07 6.20 -7.56
N ASN A 121 -3.90 6.15 -6.52
CA ASN A 121 -4.54 4.91 -6.06
C ASN A 121 -5.44 4.30 -7.13
N LEU A 122 -6.19 5.11 -7.87
CA LEU A 122 -7.03 4.57 -8.95
C LEU A 122 -6.18 3.88 -10.01
N VAL A 123 -5.07 4.49 -10.43
CA VAL A 123 -4.16 3.87 -11.41
C VAL A 123 -3.52 2.62 -10.82
N GLN A 124 -2.95 2.69 -9.61
CA GLN A 124 -2.35 1.54 -8.90
C GLN A 124 -3.33 0.36 -8.79
N THR A 125 -4.57 0.60 -8.40
CA THR A 125 -5.59 -0.46 -8.28
C THR A 125 -5.82 -1.17 -9.61
N TYR A 126 -5.92 -0.41 -10.71
CA TYR A 126 -6.16 -1.02 -12.03
C TYR A 126 -4.92 -1.67 -12.63
N SER A 127 -3.72 -1.17 -12.34
CA SER A 127 -2.47 -1.73 -12.85
C SER A 127 -1.87 -2.83 -11.97
N SER A 128 -2.43 -3.12 -10.79
CA SER A 128 -1.94 -4.20 -9.93
C SER A 128 -2.44 -5.57 -10.40
N GLY A 129 -1.50 -6.47 -10.68
CA GLY A 129 -1.75 -7.88 -10.95
C GLY A 129 -2.33 -8.62 -9.74
N GLU A 130 -1.87 -8.29 -8.54
CA GLU A 130 -2.26 -8.89 -7.26
C GLU A 130 -3.72 -8.59 -6.95
N VAL A 131 -4.08 -7.30 -6.97
CA VAL A 131 -5.44 -6.83 -6.70
C VAL A 131 -6.39 -7.38 -7.76
N SER A 132 -5.98 -7.33 -9.04
CA SER A 132 -6.77 -7.89 -10.13
C SER A 132 -7.02 -9.39 -9.95
N HIS A 133 -6.03 -10.14 -9.46
CA HIS A 133 -6.17 -11.57 -9.25
C HIS A 133 -6.99 -11.90 -8.00
N ALA A 134 -6.72 -11.24 -6.88
CA ALA A 134 -7.48 -11.39 -5.64
C ALA A 134 -8.96 -11.06 -5.84
N HIS A 135 -9.27 -9.94 -6.50
CA HIS A 135 -10.64 -9.52 -6.80
C HIS A 135 -11.38 -10.51 -7.70
N ARG A 136 -10.70 -11.15 -8.66
CA ARG A 136 -11.31 -12.21 -9.48
C ARG A 136 -11.67 -13.44 -8.65
N LEU A 137 -10.82 -13.83 -7.70
CA LEU A 137 -11.09 -14.99 -6.84
C LEU A 137 -12.30 -14.75 -5.94
N THR A 138 -12.49 -13.53 -5.45
CA THR A 138 -13.66 -13.17 -4.61
C THR A 138 -14.93 -12.95 -5.45
N SER A 139 -14.79 -12.38 -6.65
CA SER A 139 -15.92 -12.04 -7.53
C SER A 139 -16.47 -13.21 -8.36
N ALA A 140 -15.80 -14.37 -8.41
CA ALA A 140 -16.16 -15.54 -9.22
C ALA A 140 -17.49 -16.26 -8.81
N MET A 141 -18.39 -15.60 -8.08
CA MET A 141 -19.81 -15.97 -8.04
C MET A 141 -20.43 -15.79 -9.45
N PRO A 142 -21.51 -16.52 -9.81
CA PRO A 142 -21.98 -16.61 -11.19
C PRO A 142 -22.76 -15.36 -11.61
N VAL A 143 -22.05 -14.25 -11.79
CA VAL A 143 -22.52 -13.13 -12.60
C VAL A 143 -22.10 -13.46 -14.02
N SER A 144 -23.04 -13.43 -14.96
CA SER A 144 -22.79 -13.68 -16.38
C SER A 144 -21.53 -12.94 -16.86
N GLU A 145 -20.50 -13.69 -17.29
CA GLU A 145 -19.21 -13.18 -17.77
C GLU A 145 -19.34 -12.08 -18.84
N GLU A 146 -20.47 -12.04 -19.55
CA GLU A 146 -20.76 -11.07 -20.61
C GLU A 146 -21.00 -9.62 -20.12
N ALA A 147 -21.22 -9.40 -18.81
CA ALA A 147 -21.56 -8.07 -18.28
C ALA A 147 -20.37 -7.31 -17.66
N GLN A 148 -19.29 -7.99 -17.25
CA GLN A 148 -18.15 -7.32 -16.62
C GLN A 148 -17.09 -6.92 -17.65
N PRO A 149 -16.51 -5.71 -17.53
CA PRO A 149 -15.42 -5.30 -18.40
C PRO A 149 -14.22 -6.24 -18.21
N THR A 150 -13.64 -6.69 -19.32
CA THR A 150 -12.38 -7.46 -19.32
C THR A 150 -11.26 -6.66 -18.65
N ASN A 151 -10.26 -7.34 -18.09
CA ASN A 151 -9.09 -6.68 -17.48
C ASN A 151 -8.46 -5.65 -18.45
N LYS A 152 -8.36 -5.99 -19.73
CA LYS A 152 -7.83 -5.09 -20.77
C LYS A 152 -8.67 -3.82 -20.95
N GLN A 153 -10.00 -3.90 -20.83
CA GLN A 153 -10.88 -2.72 -20.89
C GLN A 153 -10.65 -1.81 -19.68
N MET A 154 -10.49 -2.37 -18.48
CA MET A 154 -10.21 -1.62 -17.26
C MET A 154 -8.84 -0.93 -17.32
N LEU A 155 -7.80 -1.64 -17.76
CA LEU A 155 -6.47 -1.05 -18.00
C LEU A 155 -6.52 0.09 -19.04
N THR A 156 -7.25 -0.13 -20.14
CA THR A 156 -7.39 0.90 -21.20
C THR A 156 -8.14 2.12 -20.66
N TYR A 157 -9.20 1.90 -19.89
CA TYR A 157 -9.96 2.96 -19.24
C TYR A 157 -9.06 3.77 -18.29
N ALA A 158 -8.32 3.11 -17.41
CA ALA A 158 -7.40 3.76 -16.47
C ALA A 158 -6.37 4.63 -17.19
N SER A 159 -5.81 4.14 -18.31
CA SER A 159 -4.80 4.86 -19.11
C SER A 159 -5.38 6.14 -19.70
N LEU A 160 -6.56 6.04 -20.33
CA LEU A 160 -7.25 7.19 -20.91
C LEU A 160 -7.72 8.19 -19.85
N PHE A 161 -8.28 7.69 -18.74
CA PHE A 161 -8.76 8.53 -17.66
C PHE A 161 -7.63 9.30 -16.99
N ALA A 162 -6.51 8.62 -16.67
CA ALA A 162 -5.34 9.29 -16.11
C ALA A 162 -4.77 10.35 -17.06
N ALA A 163 -4.71 10.07 -18.36
CA ALA A 163 -4.28 11.05 -19.36
C ALA A 163 -5.22 12.28 -19.42
N GLN A 164 -6.53 12.06 -19.35
CA GLN A 164 -7.53 13.14 -19.34
C GLN A 164 -7.40 14.03 -18.09
N VAL A 165 -7.31 13.43 -16.91
CA VAL A 165 -7.19 14.17 -15.65
C VAL A 165 -5.86 14.95 -15.59
N LEU A 166 -4.76 14.34 -16.03
CA LEU A 166 -3.45 15.02 -16.09
C LEU A 166 -3.39 16.15 -17.12
N GLN A 167 -4.19 16.10 -18.19
CA GLN A 167 -4.25 17.20 -19.16
C GLN A 167 -4.79 18.48 -18.52
N GLN A 168 -5.66 18.35 -17.52
CA GLN A 168 -6.28 19.48 -16.83
C GLN A 168 -5.40 19.99 -15.69
N ASN A 169 -4.78 19.09 -14.90
CA ASN A 169 -4.13 19.44 -13.62
C ASN A 169 -2.67 18.94 -13.51
N LYS A 170 -1.90 19.02 -14.61
CA LYS A 170 -0.59 18.37 -14.74
C LYS A 170 0.40 18.68 -13.61
N GLU A 171 0.55 19.95 -13.23
CA GLU A 171 1.57 20.36 -12.26
C GLU A 171 1.25 19.89 -10.84
N GLN A 172 -0.03 19.83 -10.48
CA GLN A 172 -0.49 19.42 -9.16
C GLN A 172 -0.48 17.89 -8.97
N LEU A 173 -0.76 17.14 -10.04
CA LEU A 173 -0.98 15.69 -9.97
C LEU A 173 0.26 14.85 -10.35
N ALA A 174 1.26 15.45 -10.99
CA ALA A 174 2.45 14.72 -11.41
C ALA A 174 3.26 14.25 -10.19
N SER A 175 3.52 12.94 -10.14
CA SER A 175 4.46 12.35 -9.19
C SER A 175 5.31 11.26 -9.86
N PRO A 176 6.47 10.93 -9.27
CA PRO A 176 7.30 9.82 -9.74
C PRO A 176 6.56 8.48 -9.69
N ALA A 177 5.82 8.23 -8.59
CA ALA A 177 5.00 7.04 -8.43
C ALA A 177 3.92 6.95 -9.51
N LEU A 178 3.20 8.05 -9.81
CA LEU A 178 2.20 8.05 -10.88
C LEU A 178 2.86 7.81 -12.25
N THR A 179 4.03 8.40 -12.49
CA THR A 179 4.78 8.19 -13.74
C THR A 179 5.17 6.72 -13.90
N TRP A 180 5.61 6.06 -12.82
CA TRP A 180 5.90 4.64 -12.81
C TRP A 180 4.66 3.80 -13.14
N GLN A 181 3.54 4.07 -12.45
CA GLN A 181 2.29 3.33 -12.64
C GLN A 181 1.70 3.50 -14.04
N GLN A 182 1.85 4.68 -14.65
CA GLN A 182 1.52 4.83 -16.06
C GLN A 182 2.40 3.92 -16.96
N GLY A 183 3.68 3.77 -16.64
CA GLY A 183 4.57 2.84 -17.33
C GLY A 183 4.13 1.38 -17.17
N THR A 184 3.83 0.95 -15.93
CA THR A 184 3.29 -0.38 -15.63
C THR A 184 2.00 -0.65 -16.41
N LEU A 185 1.08 0.30 -16.41
CA LEU A 185 -0.18 0.21 -17.13
C LEU A 185 0.00 0.02 -18.63
N GLU A 186 0.89 0.81 -19.26
CA GLU A 186 1.21 0.65 -20.68
C GLU A 186 1.90 -0.69 -20.97
N ARG A 187 2.75 -1.19 -20.06
CA ARG A 187 3.37 -2.52 -20.15
C ARG A 187 2.31 -3.63 -20.14
N LEU A 188 1.35 -3.58 -19.21
CA LEU A 188 0.25 -4.54 -19.13
C LEU A 188 -0.69 -4.50 -20.35
N LEU A 189 -0.77 -3.34 -21.02
CA LEU A 189 -1.49 -3.18 -22.29
C LEU A 189 -0.70 -3.70 -23.51
N GLY A 190 0.54 -4.18 -23.32
CA GLY A 190 1.44 -4.63 -24.39
C GLY A 190 2.01 -3.48 -25.23
N ARG A 191 2.13 -2.29 -24.65
CA ARG A 191 2.60 -1.06 -25.32
C ARG A 191 4.00 -0.68 -24.81
N ASP A 192 4.95 -1.59 -24.96
CA ASP A 192 6.29 -1.51 -24.36
C ASP A 192 7.03 -0.19 -24.67
N LYS A 193 6.90 0.34 -25.89
CA LYS A 193 7.51 1.63 -26.25
C LYS A 193 6.97 2.79 -25.41
N ALA A 194 5.67 2.79 -25.11
CA ALA A 194 5.06 3.80 -24.25
C ALA A 194 5.53 3.61 -22.80
N ALA A 195 5.57 2.37 -22.31
CA ALA A 195 6.08 2.03 -20.98
C ALA A 195 7.53 2.52 -20.78
N ILE A 196 8.43 2.21 -21.70
CA ILE A 196 9.82 2.69 -21.70
C ILE A 196 9.88 4.22 -21.67
N GLY A 197 8.99 4.89 -22.41
CA GLY A 197 8.88 6.35 -22.42
C GLY A 197 8.50 6.94 -21.06
N HIS A 198 7.72 6.22 -20.25
CA HIS A 198 7.42 6.61 -18.87
C HIS A 198 8.62 6.37 -17.94
N PHE A 199 9.21 5.17 -17.96
CA PHE A 199 10.37 4.83 -17.11
C PHE A 199 11.58 5.73 -17.38
N THR A 200 11.83 6.09 -18.65
CA THR A 200 12.94 6.98 -19.03
C THR A 200 12.87 8.34 -18.34
N LYS A 201 11.67 8.85 -18.04
CA LYS A 201 11.49 10.13 -17.33
C LYS A 201 12.04 10.07 -15.90
N LEU A 202 12.16 8.88 -15.31
CA LEU A 202 12.63 8.66 -13.95
C LEU A 202 14.15 8.36 -13.90
N LYS A 203 14.79 8.09 -15.03
CA LYS A 203 16.22 7.76 -15.12
C LYS A 203 17.16 8.86 -14.60
N HIS A 204 16.77 10.12 -14.75
CA HIS A 204 17.60 11.27 -14.37
C HIS A 204 17.39 11.75 -12.93
N ARG A 205 16.66 10.99 -12.12
CA ARG A 205 16.48 11.31 -10.70
C ARG A 205 17.83 11.18 -9.95
N PRO A 206 17.98 11.84 -8.78
CA PRO A 206 19.23 11.80 -8.02
C PRO A 206 19.66 10.36 -7.67
N PRO A 207 20.97 10.09 -7.51
CA PRO A 207 21.44 8.81 -6.98
C PRO A 207 20.82 8.51 -5.61
N GLY A 208 20.43 7.26 -5.37
CA GLY A 208 19.73 6.83 -4.15
C GLY A 208 18.24 7.17 -4.11
N ASP A 209 17.68 7.64 -5.23
CA ASP A 209 16.24 7.74 -5.40
C ASP A 209 15.65 6.38 -5.80
N ALA A 210 14.71 5.88 -4.99
CA ALA A 210 14.14 4.55 -5.19
C ALA A 210 13.58 4.34 -6.60
N TRP A 211 12.95 5.36 -7.22
CA TRP A 211 12.39 5.22 -8.56
C TRP A 211 13.47 5.14 -9.65
N ARG A 212 14.62 5.79 -9.45
CA ARG A 212 15.77 5.58 -10.34
C ARG A 212 16.32 4.17 -10.20
N ASP A 213 16.47 3.69 -8.97
CA ASP A 213 16.98 2.35 -8.72
C ASP A 213 16.07 1.28 -9.34
N ARG A 214 14.74 1.49 -9.34
CA ARG A 214 13.78 0.63 -10.06
C ARG A 214 13.95 0.69 -11.58
N VAL A 215 14.19 1.86 -12.17
CA VAL A 215 14.49 1.97 -13.61
C VAL A 215 15.76 1.22 -13.96
N ASP A 216 16.82 1.42 -13.17
CA ASP A 216 18.10 0.75 -13.39
C ASP A 216 17.95 -0.77 -13.26
N MET A 217 17.14 -1.24 -12.30
CA MET A 217 16.82 -2.67 -12.17
C MET A 217 16.03 -3.24 -13.36
N GLU A 218 14.99 -2.58 -13.84
CA GLU A 218 14.23 -3.09 -14.99
C GLU A 218 15.09 -3.15 -16.27
N ASN A 219 16.04 -2.21 -16.43
CA ASN A 219 17.03 -2.29 -17.51
C ASN A 219 17.96 -3.50 -17.32
N TRP A 220 18.49 -3.71 -16.11
CA TRP A 220 19.35 -4.86 -15.79
C TRP A 220 18.65 -6.19 -16.07
N LEU A 221 17.38 -6.35 -15.66
CA LEU A 221 16.56 -7.53 -15.94
C LEU A 221 16.35 -7.76 -17.44
N SER A 222 16.25 -6.68 -18.22
CA SER A 222 16.03 -6.75 -19.67
C SER A 222 17.31 -7.07 -20.45
N GLU A 223 18.44 -6.52 -20.02
CA GLU A 223 19.72 -6.60 -20.74
C GLU A 223 20.53 -7.86 -20.38
N LYS A 224 20.23 -8.51 -19.24
CA LYS A 224 20.93 -9.72 -18.72
C LYS A 224 22.45 -9.54 -18.70
N GLU A 225 22.90 -8.36 -18.30
CA GLU A 225 24.34 -8.03 -18.28
C GLU A 225 25.08 -8.74 -17.13
N GLU A 226 26.37 -9.04 -17.34
CA GLU A 226 27.27 -9.57 -16.30
C GLU A 226 27.65 -8.53 -15.23
N VAL A 227 27.00 -7.37 -15.22
CA VAL A 227 27.26 -6.31 -14.25
C VAL A 227 26.48 -6.57 -12.95
N PRO A 228 26.96 -6.08 -11.79
CA PRO A 228 26.25 -6.23 -10.52
C PRO A 228 24.84 -5.64 -10.59
N SER A 229 23.87 -6.36 -10.01
CA SER A 229 22.49 -5.88 -9.91
C SER A 229 22.43 -4.54 -9.15
N PRO A 230 21.64 -3.55 -9.63
CA PRO A 230 21.47 -2.26 -8.96
C PRO A 230 20.84 -2.36 -7.57
N ILE A 231 19.98 -3.36 -7.37
CA ILE A 231 19.32 -3.67 -6.09
C ILE A 231 19.52 -5.14 -5.72
N PRO A 232 19.35 -5.53 -4.44
CA PRO A 232 19.56 -6.92 -4.03
C PRO A 232 18.67 -7.90 -4.80
N THR A 233 19.25 -9.04 -5.16
CA THR A 233 18.53 -10.17 -5.76
C THR A 233 18.47 -11.33 -4.78
N VAL A 234 17.37 -12.06 -4.85
CA VAL A 234 17.04 -13.26 -4.07
C VAL A 234 16.68 -14.33 -5.08
N ALA A 235 17.09 -15.57 -4.87
CA ALA A 235 16.64 -16.63 -5.75
C ALA A 235 15.51 -17.45 -5.16
N CYS A 236 14.69 -17.93 -6.08
CA CYS A 236 13.68 -18.93 -5.89
C CYS A 236 14.06 -20.09 -6.80
N ASP A 237 14.68 -21.14 -6.26
CA ASP A 237 15.13 -22.28 -7.06
C ASP A 237 13.96 -23.27 -7.27
N TYR A 238 13.85 -23.81 -8.48
CA TYR A 238 12.91 -24.92 -8.74
C TYR A 238 13.30 -26.16 -7.94
N THR A 239 12.30 -26.82 -7.35
CA THR A 239 12.44 -28.13 -6.71
C THR A 239 11.51 -29.15 -7.35
N ALA A 240 12.06 -30.31 -7.71
CA ALA A 240 11.28 -31.43 -8.22
C ALA A 240 10.57 -32.21 -7.09
N SER A 241 10.97 -32.01 -5.84
CA SER A 241 10.41 -32.69 -4.67
C SER A 241 9.83 -31.68 -3.69
N LYS A 242 8.55 -31.88 -3.32
CA LYS A 242 7.88 -31.04 -2.34
C LYS A 242 8.58 -31.18 -0.97
N PRO A 243 8.96 -30.08 -0.30
CA PRO A 243 9.48 -30.16 1.05
C PRO A 243 8.41 -30.68 1.99
N LEU A 244 8.83 -31.44 3.00
CA LEU A 244 7.95 -31.78 4.11
C LEU A 244 7.86 -30.56 5.05
N LEU A 245 6.70 -29.90 5.11
CA LEU A 245 6.49 -28.80 6.06
C LEU A 245 6.43 -29.34 7.49
N ASP A 246 7.56 -29.31 8.20
CA ASP A 246 7.70 -29.76 9.59
C ASP A 246 8.48 -28.78 10.48
N GLY A 247 8.82 -27.61 9.92
CA GLY A 247 9.64 -26.58 10.56
C GLY A 247 11.12 -26.95 10.62
N GLN A 248 11.57 -27.93 9.83
CA GLN A 248 12.97 -28.33 9.70
C GLN A 248 13.43 -28.05 8.28
N THR A 249 14.41 -27.18 8.18
CA THR A 249 14.97 -26.75 6.90
C THR A 249 16.05 -27.72 6.40
N THR A 250 15.72 -29.02 6.43
CA THR A 250 16.61 -30.14 6.08
C THR A 250 16.41 -30.66 4.66
N ASP A 251 15.27 -30.35 4.03
CA ASP A 251 14.95 -30.72 2.66
C ASP A 251 15.92 -30.08 1.66
N GLU A 252 16.08 -30.76 0.51
CA GLU A 252 17.07 -30.39 -0.50
C GLU A 252 16.87 -28.98 -1.07
N CYS A 253 15.63 -28.47 -1.12
CA CYS A 253 15.35 -27.14 -1.64
C CYS A 253 15.85 -25.99 -0.75
N TRP A 254 16.21 -26.26 0.51
CA TRP A 254 16.59 -25.23 1.49
C TRP A 254 18.09 -24.92 1.51
N GLN A 255 18.68 -24.62 0.35
CA GLN A 255 20.14 -24.38 0.22
C GLN A 255 20.54 -22.90 0.30
N ARG A 256 19.71 -22.00 -0.24
CA ARG A 256 20.10 -20.60 -0.52
C ARG A 256 19.39 -19.60 0.39
N PHE A 257 19.64 -19.73 1.70
CA PHE A 257 19.23 -18.68 2.64
C PHE A 257 19.97 -17.38 2.36
N TYR A 258 19.24 -16.29 2.20
CA TYR A 258 19.79 -14.94 2.19
C TYR A 258 19.44 -14.23 3.49
N VAL A 259 20.33 -13.34 3.91
CA VAL A 259 20.12 -12.47 5.07
C VAL A 259 19.14 -11.39 4.65
N ALA A 260 17.87 -11.55 5.02
CA ALA A 260 16.81 -10.64 4.59
C ALA A 260 16.82 -9.33 5.39
N THR A 261 17.07 -9.43 6.69
CA THR A 261 17.31 -8.28 7.56
C THR A 261 18.52 -8.54 8.45
N THR A 262 19.13 -7.47 8.96
CA THR A 262 20.28 -7.55 9.87
C THR A 262 19.90 -7.20 11.31
N LYS A 263 20.83 -7.38 12.25
CA LYS A 263 20.59 -7.09 13.67
C LYS A 263 20.14 -5.64 13.90
N PRO A 264 19.21 -5.39 14.84
CA PRO A 264 18.68 -6.31 15.85
C PRO A 264 17.49 -7.18 15.40
N GLN A 265 17.02 -7.04 14.16
CA GLN A 265 15.82 -7.71 13.64
C GLN A 265 16.17 -8.86 12.67
N ALA A 266 17.32 -9.52 12.84
CA ALA A 266 17.85 -10.45 11.85
C ALA A 266 16.89 -11.61 11.55
N VAL A 267 16.57 -11.81 10.27
CA VAL A 267 15.90 -13.01 9.74
C VAL A 267 16.57 -13.41 8.44
N ASP A 268 16.78 -14.73 8.30
CA ASP A 268 17.19 -15.34 7.04
C ASP A 268 15.95 -15.93 6.38
N ALA A 269 15.84 -15.77 5.07
CA ALA A 269 14.76 -16.33 4.27
C ALA A 269 15.31 -17.17 3.12
N CYS A 270 14.57 -18.20 2.72
CA CYS A 270 14.84 -19.01 1.54
C CYS A 270 13.54 -19.21 0.78
N PHE A 271 13.60 -19.07 -0.54
CA PHE A 271 12.47 -19.27 -1.44
C PHE A 271 12.78 -20.44 -2.36
N SER A 272 11.77 -21.26 -2.64
CA SER A 272 11.84 -22.32 -3.64
C SER A 272 10.45 -22.50 -4.24
N TYR A 273 10.33 -23.19 -5.37
CA TYR A 273 9.04 -23.41 -6.00
C TYR A 273 8.97 -24.73 -6.75
N ASP A 274 7.76 -25.22 -6.95
CA ASP A 274 7.46 -26.30 -7.90
C ASP A 274 6.30 -25.88 -8.82
N ASP A 275 5.69 -26.85 -9.50
CA ASP A 275 4.58 -26.61 -10.42
C ASP A 275 3.25 -26.23 -9.72
N GLU A 276 3.15 -26.38 -8.38
CA GLU A 276 1.92 -26.18 -7.61
C GLU A 276 2.03 -25.09 -6.53
N TYR A 277 3.21 -24.89 -5.94
CA TYR A 277 3.42 -24.05 -4.78
C TYR A 277 4.66 -23.17 -4.88
N LEU A 278 4.54 -21.97 -4.31
CA LEU A 278 5.68 -21.21 -3.81
C LEU A 278 5.98 -21.68 -2.37
N TYR A 279 7.24 -22.01 -2.11
CA TYR A 279 7.74 -22.42 -0.79
C TYR A 279 8.59 -21.31 -0.16
N ILE A 280 8.40 -21.12 1.14
CA ILE A 280 9.15 -20.14 1.94
C ILE A 280 9.64 -20.81 3.21
N ALA A 281 10.93 -20.64 3.52
CA ALA A 281 11.49 -20.99 4.81
C ALA A 281 12.09 -19.76 5.49
N LEU A 282 11.82 -19.60 6.78
CA LEU A 282 12.34 -18.51 7.61
C LEU A 282 13.14 -19.07 8.78
N ARG A 283 14.26 -18.42 9.07
CA ARG A 283 15.07 -18.66 10.27
C ARG A 283 15.32 -17.35 10.98
N ALA A 284 14.77 -17.23 12.19
CA ALA A 284 14.91 -16.02 13.00
C ALA A 284 15.48 -16.36 14.38
N GLN A 285 16.51 -15.63 14.79
CA GLN A 285 17.09 -15.76 16.12
C GLN A 285 16.09 -15.27 17.17
N ARG A 286 15.85 -16.05 18.22
CA ARG A 286 14.98 -15.65 19.33
C ARG A 286 15.52 -14.40 20.02
N ASP A 287 14.61 -13.51 20.38
CA ASP A 287 14.92 -12.29 21.11
C ASP A 287 14.62 -12.47 22.60
N ALA A 288 15.55 -12.12 23.48
CA ALA A 288 15.42 -12.39 24.91
C ALA A 288 14.22 -11.71 25.58
N GLU A 289 13.66 -10.67 24.96
CA GLU A 289 12.54 -9.89 25.49
C GLU A 289 11.17 -10.35 24.96
N CYS A 290 11.14 -11.33 24.05
CA CYS A 290 9.90 -11.87 23.48
C CYS A 290 9.42 -13.12 24.23
N ASP A 291 8.10 -13.27 24.32
CA ASP A 291 7.48 -14.50 24.84
C ASP A 291 7.40 -15.56 23.72
N TYR A 292 8.12 -16.66 23.90
CA TYR A 292 8.10 -17.83 23.00
C TYR A 292 7.37 -19.03 23.60
N THR A 293 6.50 -18.82 24.59
CA THR A 293 5.70 -19.90 25.19
C THR A 293 4.92 -20.63 24.08
N PRO A 294 5.08 -21.96 23.96
CA PRO A 294 4.37 -22.73 22.94
C PRO A 294 2.86 -22.56 23.07
N ASN A 295 2.19 -22.26 21.95
CA ASN A 295 0.74 -22.19 21.91
C ASN A 295 0.18 -23.46 21.27
N VAL A 296 -0.63 -24.21 22.03
CA VAL A 296 -1.26 -25.46 21.58
C VAL A 296 -2.67 -25.25 21.01
N ARG A 297 -3.15 -24.00 20.94
CA ARG A 297 -4.47 -23.72 20.36
C ARG A 297 -4.44 -23.90 18.85
N PRO A 298 -5.56 -24.32 18.25
CA PRO A 298 -5.73 -24.24 16.79
C PRO A 298 -5.45 -22.81 16.31
N ARG A 299 -4.68 -22.70 15.23
CA ARG A 299 -4.39 -21.42 14.58
C ARG A 299 -5.70 -20.77 14.12
N PRO A 300 -6.07 -19.57 14.63
CA PRO A 300 -7.18 -18.83 14.07
C PRO A 300 -6.77 -18.25 12.71
N ARG A 301 -7.76 -18.03 11.84
CA ARG A 301 -7.57 -17.21 10.65
C ARG A 301 -7.37 -15.75 11.07
N ASP A 302 -6.53 -15.03 10.33
CA ASP A 302 -6.25 -13.59 10.48
C ASP A 302 -5.97 -13.21 11.93
N ALA A 303 -5.01 -13.91 12.52
CA ALA A 303 -4.68 -13.76 13.93
C ALA A 303 -4.08 -12.37 14.21
N ASP A 304 -4.35 -11.82 15.39
CA ASP A 304 -3.62 -10.65 15.88
C ASP A 304 -2.18 -11.06 16.26
N LEU A 305 -1.22 -10.58 15.47
CA LEU A 305 0.21 -10.86 15.62
C LEU A 305 0.98 -9.69 16.24
N SER A 306 0.30 -8.58 16.60
CA SER A 306 0.94 -7.32 17.00
C SER A 306 1.91 -7.47 18.18
N GLU A 307 1.53 -8.31 19.15
CA GLU A 307 2.29 -8.61 20.37
C GLU A 307 3.29 -9.78 20.22
N HIS A 308 3.51 -10.27 19.01
CA HIS A 308 4.39 -11.41 18.74
C HIS A 308 5.53 -11.07 17.77
N ASP A 309 6.65 -11.76 17.97
CA ASP A 309 7.77 -11.76 17.02
C ASP A 309 7.31 -12.36 15.70
N ARG A 310 7.29 -11.53 14.65
CA ARG A 310 6.66 -11.83 13.38
C ARG A 310 7.50 -11.35 12.20
N VAL A 311 7.27 -11.98 11.07
CA VAL A 311 7.86 -11.63 9.79
C VAL A 311 6.74 -11.39 8.80
N THR A 312 6.81 -10.27 8.09
CA THR A 312 5.96 -9.95 6.94
C THR A 312 6.77 -10.15 5.68
N ILE A 313 6.26 -10.98 4.78
CA ILE A 313 6.77 -11.15 3.42
C ILE A 313 5.82 -10.42 2.48
N ARG A 314 6.37 -9.59 1.60
CA ARG A 314 5.63 -8.92 0.53
C ARG A 314 6.04 -9.46 -0.82
N LEU A 315 5.07 -9.84 -1.64
CA LEU A 315 5.29 -10.35 -3.00
C LEU A 315 4.61 -9.44 -4.02
N ASP A 316 5.41 -8.85 -4.89
CA ASP A 316 5.01 -8.03 -6.04
C ASP A 316 5.28 -8.83 -7.33
N THR A 317 4.22 -9.34 -7.92
CA THR A 317 4.22 -10.31 -9.02
C THR A 317 4.38 -9.66 -10.39
N ASP A 318 4.10 -8.37 -10.51
CA ASP A 318 4.14 -7.64 -11.79
C ASP A 318 5.16 -6.49 -11.82
N ARG A 319 5.90 -6.29 -10.72
CA ARG A 319 6.94 -5.27 -10.55
C ARG A 319 6.41 -3.88 -10.75
N ASP A 320 5.24 -3.60 -10.16
CA ASP A 320 4.71 -2.24 -10.03
C ASP A 320 5.37 -1.47 -8.87
N TYR A 321 6.08 -2.17 -7.97
CA TYR A 321 6.78 -1.69 -6.80
C TYR A 321 5.93 -0.89 -5.80
N GLN A 322 4.61 -1.08 -5.81
CA GLN A 322 3.63 -0.33 -5.01
C GLN A 322 2.56 -1.21 -4.39
N SER A 323 2.08 -2.23 -5.10
CA SER A 323 1.15 -3.23 -4.60
C SER A 323 1.83 -4.56 -4.38
N ALA A 324 1.29 -5.35 -3.45
CA ALA A 324 1.82 -6.67 -3.12
C ALA A 324 0.81 -7.49 -2.32
N TYR A 325 0.98 -8.80 -2.38
CA TYR A 325 0.50 -9.70 -1.34
C TYR A 325 1.33 -9.52 -0.08
N GLU A 326 0.69 -9.39 1.07
CA GLU A 326 1.31 -9.36 2.37
C GLU A 326 1.00 -10.66 3.11
N LEU A 327 2.04 -11.45 3.39
CA LEU A 327 1.94 -12.71 4.11
C LEU A 327 2.71 -12.55 5.42
N THR A 328 1.99 -12.44 6.53
CA THR A 328 2.61 -12.27 7.85
C THR A 328 2.46 -13.54 8.66
N LEU A 329 3.57 -13.98 9.26
CA LEU A 329 3.61 -15.15 10.13
C LEU A 329 4.44 -14.86 11.37
N ASP A 330 4.05 -15.43 12.50
CA ASP A 330 4.79 -15.31 13.76
C ASP A 330 5.56 -16.59 14.12
N HIS A 331 6.35 -16.52 15.20
CA HIS A 331 7.12 -17.66 15.72
C HIS A 331 6.28 -18.90 16.08
N ARG A 332 4.95 -18.80 16.15
CA ARG A 332 4.01 -19.89 16.44
C ARG A 332 3.47 -20.53 15.16
N GLY A 333 3.75 -19.94 13.99
CA GLY A 333 3.15 -20.30 12.71
C GLY A 333 1.73 -19.74 12.52
N TRP A 334 1.32 -18.79 13.37
CA TRP A 334 0.04 -18.09 13.19
C TRP A 334 0.18 -17.05 12.10
N THR A 335 -0.90 -16.84 11.35
CA THR A 335 -0.85 -16.09 10.11
C THR A 335 -1.90 -15.00 10.06
N THR A 336 -1.57 -13.93 9.35
CA THR A 336 -2.50 -12.93 8.82
C THR A 336 -2.03 -12.56 7.42
N ASP A 337 -2.96 -12.35 6.51
CA ASP A 337 -2.67 -12.08 5.11
C ASP A 337 -3.56 -10.95 4.56
N ALA A 338 -3.03 -10.24 3.57
CA ALA A 338 -3.73 -9.15 2.91
C ALA A 338 -3.23 -8.98 1.47
N CYS A 339 -4.08 -8.43 0.60
CA CYS A 339 -3.69 -8.02 -0.75
C CYS A 339 -3.73 -6.49 -0.82
N TRP A 340 -2.55 -5.86 -0.69
CA TRP A 340 -2.41 -4.40 -0.73
C TRP A 340 -3.45 -3.65 0.14
N GLY A 341 -3.57 -4.06 1.40
CA GLY A 341 -4.50 -3.48 2.38
C GLY A 341 -5.90 -4.11 2.40
N ASP A 342 -6.29 -4.90 1.39
CA ASP A 342 -7.50 -5.73 1.45
C ASP A 342 -7.23 -6.95 2.36
N ALA A 343 -7.79 -6.91 3.57
CA ALA A 343 -7.67 -7.99 4.57
C ALA A 343 -8.65 -9.15 4.34
N THR A 344 -9.47 -9.11 3.28
CA THR A 344 -10.44 -10.17 2.97
C THR A 344 -9.88 -11.25 2.04
N TRP A 345 -8.81 -10.94 1.32
CA TRP A 345 -8.01 -11.93 0.59
C TRP A 345 -7.62 -13.06 1.53
N ASN A 346 -7.68 -14.30 1.04
CA ASN A 346 -7.52 -15.50 1.85
C ASN A 346 -6.87 -16.59 1.00
N PRO A 347 -5.54 -16.60 0.89
CA PRO A 347 -4.83 -17.56 0.08
C PRO A 347 -4.94 -18.97 0.68
N GLU A 348 -4.82 -19.97 -0.17
CA GLU A 348 -4.57 -21.33 0.28
C GLU A 348 -3.07 -21.46 0.58
N TRP A 349 -2.76 -21.56 1.87
CA TRP A 349 -1.37 -21.78 2.30
C TRP A 349 -1.26 -22.63 3.56
N PHE A 350 -0.22 -23.46 3.56
CA PHE A 350 0.11 -24.41 4.60
C PHE A 350 1.35 -23.91 5.34
N VAL A 351 1.35 -23.99 6.67
CA VAL A 351 2.46 -23.48 7.49
C VAL A 351 2.79 -24.48 8.58
N ALA A 352 4.08 -24.74 8.77
CA ALA A 352 4.62 -25.47 9.90
C ALA A 352 5.63 -24.58 10.63
N ALA A 353 5.53 -24.54 11.96
CA ALA A 353 6.45 -23.81 12.80
C ALA A 353 7.09 -24.75 13.83
N LYS A 354 8.39 -24.60 14.04
CA LYS A 354 9.13 -25.38 15.04
C LYS A 354 9.94 -24.47 15.94
N PRO A 355 9.67 -24.46 17.26
CA PRO A 355 10.54 -23.80 18.21
C PRO A 355 11.85 -24.59 18.33
N MET A 356 12.97 -23.88 18.31
CA MET A 356 14.29 -24.42 18.61
C MET A 356 14.89 -23.62 19.78
N ASP A 357 16.00 -24.07 20.36
CA ASP A 357 16.52 -23.46 21.60
C ASP A 357 16.79 -21.95 21.45
N ASN A 358 17.48 -21.54 20.38
CA ASN A 358 17.94 -20.16 20.15
C ASN A 358 17.36 -19.50 18.89
N HIS A 359 16.54 -20.21 18.13
CA HIS A 359 15.89 -19.70 16.92
C HIS A 359 14.49 -20.29 16.82
N TRP A 360 13.68 -19.72 15.94
CA TRP A 360 12.45 -20.33 15.50
C TRP A 360 12.49 -20.48 13.98
N HIS A 361 11.91 -21.57 13.51
CA HIS A 361 11.78 -21.88 12.10
C HIS A 361 10.32 -21.92 11.70
N VAL A 362 10.05 -21.39 10.52
CA VAL A 362 8.76 -21.54 9.86
C VAL A 362 9.00 -21.96 8.42
N GLU A 363 8.20 -22.89 7.95
CA GLU A 363 8.09 -23.27 6.56
C GLU A 363 6.65 -23.04 6.11
N ALA A 364 6.49 -22.52 4.90
CA ALA A 364 5.20 -22.28 4.29
C ALA A 364 5.17 -22.75 2.84
N ALA A 365 4.00 -23.21 2.39
CA ALA A 365 3.69 -23.47 0.99
C ALA A 365 2.43 -22.69 0.61
N ILE A 366 2.51 -21.85 -0.43
CA ILE A 366 1.42 -21.02 -0.92
C ILE A 366 1.02 -21.51 -2.31
N SER A 367 -0.26 -21.83 -2.50
CA SER A 367 -0.77 -22.31 -3.78
C SER A 367 -0.61 -21.25 -4.86
N TRP A 368 -0.09 -21.63 -6.03
CA TRP A 368 0.01 -20.68 -7.15
C TRP A 368 -1.32 -20.05 -7.52
N LYS A 369 -2.42 -20.83 -7.43
CA LYS A 369 -3.78 -20.36 -7.73
C LYS A 369 -4.19 -19.17 -6.86
N SER A 370 -3.63 -19.03 -5.67
CA SER A 370 -3.90 -17.90 -4.78
C SER A 370 -3.12 -16.63 -5.13
N LEU A 371 -1.96 -16.77 -5.79
CA LEU A 371 -1.06 -15.66 -6.12
C LEU A 371 -1.22 -15.20 -7.56
N VAL A 372 -1.27 -16.12 -8.51
CA VAL A 372 -1.27 -15.80 -9.94
C VAL A 372 -2.07 -16.82 -10.74
N ALA A 373 -2.57 -16.40 -11.91
CA ALA A 373 -3.26 -17.31 -12.83
C ALA A 373 -2.31 -18.28 -13.54
N THR A 374 -1.05 -17.87 -13.74
CA THR A 374 0.00 -18.67 -14.40
C THR A 374 1.25 -18.62 -13.52
N PRO A 375 1.75 -19.77 -13.01
CA PRO A 375 2.98 -19.82 -12.24
C PRO A 375 4.17 -19.24 -13.01
N PRO A 376 5.14 -18.61 -12.32
CA PRO A 376 6.37 -18.15 -12.93
C PRO A 376 7.21 -19.33 -13.44
N VAL A 377 8.03 -19.07 -14.46
CA VAL A 377 9.02 -20.01 -14.99
C VAL A 377 10.43 -19.49 -14.77
N ALA A 378 11.42 -20.36 -14.93
CA ALA A 378 12.83 -19.97 -14.85
C ALA A 378 13.14 -18.76 -15.75
N GLY A 379 13.72 -17.72 -15.15
CA GLY A 379 14.01 -16.43 -15.75
C GLY A 379 12.99 -15.33 -15.46
N ASP A 380 11.85 -15.66 -14.87
CA ASP A 380 10.90 -14.66 -14.38
C ASP A 380 11.43 -13.97 -13.11
N ALA A 381 10.87 -12.79 -12.81
CA ALA A 381 11.31 -11.96 -11.70
C ALA A 381 10.13 -11.27 -11.01
N TRP A 382 10.06 -11.36 -9.69
CA TRP A 382 9.09 -10.67 -8.82
C TRP A 382 9.81 -9.69 -7.88
N GLY A 383 9.10 -8.70 -7.35
CA GLY A 383 9.54 -7.96 -6.18
C GLY A 383 9.30 -8.78 -4.89
N VAL A 384 10.27 -8.76 -3.98
CA VAL A 384 10.14 -9.38 -2.65
C VAL A 384 10.69 -8.49 -1.55
N SER A 385 9.94 -8.33 -0.47
CA SER A 385 10.42 -7.72 0.78
C SER A 385 10.15 -8.67 1.93
N VAL A 386 11.06 -8.72 2.89
CA VAL A 386 10.94 -9.52 4.10
C VAL A 386 11.36 -8.66 5.27
N GLU A 387 10.41 -8.38 6.16
CA GLU A 387 10.60 -7.49 7.30
C GLU A 387 10.24 -8.21 8.58
N ARG A 388 11.10 -8.10 9.59
CA ARG A 388 10.87 -8.70 10.91
C ARG A 388 10.50 -7.64 11.94
N PHE A 389 9.45 -7.90 12.71
CA PHE A 389 8.93 -7.04 13.75
C PHE A 389 8.99 -7.75 15.10
N LEU A 390 9.53 -7.04 16.09
CA LEU A 390 9.54 -7.47 17.48
C LEU A 390 8.43 -6.72 18.25
N PRO A 391 7.80 -7.33 19.26
CA PRO A 391 6.81 -6.68 20.12
C PRO A 391 7.34 -5.39 20.78
N ALA A 392 6.44 -4.45 21.04
CA ALA A 392 6.75 -3.09 21.47
C ALA A 392 7.40 -2.94 22.86
N ALA A 393 7.67 -4.04 23.58
CA ALA A 393 8.42 -4.04 24.85
C ALA A 393 9.80 -3.35 24.76
N ARG A 394 10.30 -3.11 23.54
CA ARG A 394 11.54 -2.38 23.27
C ARG A 394 11.45 -0.86 23.23
N GLY A 395 10.26 -0.24 23.25
CA GLY A 395 10.15 1.17 22.86
C GLY A 395 10.63 1.44 21.43
N LEU A 396 10.90 0.38 20.65
CA LEU A 396 10.98 0.43 19.21
C LEU A 396 9.55 0.60 18.75
N ALA A 397 9.28 1.66 18.01
CA ALA A 397 7.97 1.85 17.41
C ALA A 397 7.59 0.54 16.70
N ALA A 398 6.37 0.05 16.92
CA ALA A 398 5.69 -0.68 15.85
C ALA A 398 5.96 0.11 14.56
N PRO A 399 6.11 -0.53 13.38
CA PRO A 399 6.07 0.25 12.16
C PRO A 399 4.86 1.14 12.34
N SER A 400 5.11 2.43 12.33
CA SER A 400 3.99 3.32 12.25
C SER A 400 3.26 2.82 11.01
N GLU A 401 1.95 2.67 11.10
CA GLU A 401 1.11 3.06 9.99
C GLU A 401 1.36 4.55 9.60
N LYS A 402 2.58 5.11 9.72
CA LYS A 402 3.09 5.97 8.67
C LYS A 402 3.07 5.05 7.48
N ALA A 403 1.94 5.08 6.79
CA ALA A 403 1.87 4.86 5.38
C ALA A 403 3.23 5.29 4.84
N ALA A 404 4.01 4.32 4.35
CA ALA A 404 5.05 4.66 3.39
C ALA A 404 4.38 5.68 2.47
N SER A 405 5.02 6.85 2.31
CA SER A 405 4.43 7.93 1.51
C SER A 405 3.83 7.27 0.27
N PRO A 406 2.56 7.50 -0.09
CA PRO A 406 1.96 6.82 -1.23
C PRO A 406 2.77 7.00 -2.53
N GLN A 407 3.68 7.99 -2.52
CA GLN A 407 4.60 8.32 -3.60
C GLN A 407 5.96 7.58 -3.56
N ALA A 408 6.29 6.86 -2.48
CA ALA A 408 7.52 6.09 -2.34
C ALA A 408 7.30 4.67 -2.87
N ALA A 409 8.28 4.14 -3.59
CA ALA A 409 8.31 2.71 -3.90
C ALA A 409 8.47 1.92 -2.60
N ILE A 410 7.83 0.75 -2.52
CA ILE A 410 8.17 -0.21 -1.46
C ILE A 410 9.63 -0.66 -1.68
N ASP A 411 10.34 -0.91 -0.59
CA ASP A 411 11.74 -1.34 -0.65
C ASP A 411 11.86 -2.84 -0.99
N PHE A 412 11.55 -3.17 -2.23
CA PHE A 412 11.67 -4.52 -2.75
C PHE A 412 13.12 -4.86 -3.15
N SER A 413 13.55 -6.08 -2.80
CA SER A 413 14.55 -6.83 -3.55
C SER A 413 13.89 -7.52 -4.75
N VAL A 414 14.66 -8.13 -5.66
CA VAL A 414 14.09 -8.92 -6.75
C VAL A 414 14.26 -10.41 -6.52
N LEU A 415 13.14 -11.13 -6.48
CA LEU A 415 13.06 -12.57 -6.47
C LEU A 415 13.18 -13.11 -7.90
N LEU A 416 14.26 -13.83 -8.20
CA LEU A 416 14.52 -14.45 -9.49
C LEU A 416 14.15 -15.93 -9.44
N PHE A 417 13.34 -16.37 -10.39
CA PHE A 417 12.99 -17.78 -10.53
C PHE A 417 14.08 -18.48 -11.35
N GLU A 418 14.70 -19.51 -10.78
CA GLU A 418 15.81 -20.27 -11.38
C GLU A 418 15.43 -21.70 -11.75
#